data_AF-A0A125RAY0-F1
#
_entry.id   AF-A0A125RAY0-F1
#
_cell.length_a   1.000
_cell.length_b   1.000
_cell.length_c   1.000
_cell.angle_alpha   90.00
_cell.angle_beta   90.00
_cell.angle_gamma   90.00
#
_symmetry.space_group_name_H-M   'P 1'
#
loop_
_entity.id
_entity.type
_entity.pdbx_description
1 polymer ?
#
loop_
_entity_poly.entity_id
_entity_poly.type
_entity_poly.pdbx_seq_one_letter_code
_entity_poly.pdbx_strand_id
1 'polypeptide(L)'
;MDEKEILLNLALHRYDEVNNRNSSVDNKNKSMIGFIGIILTIEITILPQIFNRSSEILLINASRALICLEIMSICCYAISIFYFISAITFVSTFQEAPVMSGIISSIENKDDADLIINKNIVSLQKCIEDNHEIVEDKTKKAKIGFEFFKYGLISTVTFFILLLLTFWR
;
A
#
# COMPACT_ATOMS: atom_id res chain seq x y z
N MET A 1 0.26 34.75 22.11
CA MET A 1 0.71 33.84 21.05
C MET A 1 0.95 34.72 19.84
N ASP A 2 2.21 34.73 19.38
CA ASP A 2 2.65 35.60 18.30
C ASP A 2 2.20 35.01 16.94
N GLU A 3 1.92 35.82 15.93
CA GLU A 3 1.35 35.35 14.64
C GLU A 3 2.26 34.31 13.96
N LYS A 4 3.57 34.45 14.14
CA LYS A 4 4.61 33.52 13.64
C LYS A 4 4.57 32.16 14.35
N GLU A 5 4.22 32.14 15.62
CA GLU A 5 4.07 30.91 16.42
C GLU A 5 2.87 30.10 15.94
N ILE A 6 1.78 30.78 15.55
CA ILE A 6 0.60 30.16 14.93
C ILE A 6 0.97 29.52 13.59
N LEU A 7 1.68 30.26 12.73
CA LEU A 7 2.10 29.78 11.41
C LEU A 7 3.03 28.56 11.49
N LEU A 8 3.98 28.58 12.43
CA LEU A 8 4.88 27.46 12.66
C LEU A 8 4.12 26.22 13.17
N ASN A 9 3.23 26.38 14.14
CA ASN A 9 2.41 25.28 14.65
C ASN A 9 1.51 24.68 13.57
N LEU A 10 0.96 25.50 12.69
CA LEU A 10 0.12 25.04 11.58
C LEU A 10 0.94 24.28 10.53
N ALA A 11 2.16 24.72 10.24
CA ALA A 11 3.07 24.01 9.35
C ALA A 11 3.52 22.66 9.93
N LEU A 12 3.84 22.61 11.22
CA LEU A 12 4.17 21.36 11.92
C LEU A 12 3.00 20.37 11.92
N HIS A 13 1.79 20.87 12.18
CA HIS A 13 0.60 20.02 12.14
C HIS A 13 0.38 19.40 10.74
N ARG A 14 0.60 20.18 9.67
CA ARG A 14 0.53 19.67 8.29
C ARG A 14 1.60 18.63 7.99
N TYR A 15 2.82 18.83 8.48
CA TYR A 15 3.89 17.85 8.35
C TYR A 15 3.53 16.52 9.03
N ASP A 16 3.04 16.58 10.27
CA ASP A 16 2.59 15.40 11.01
C ASP A 16 1.44 14.68 10.30
N GLU A 17 0.50 15.42 9.72
CA GLU A 17 -0.60 14.86 8.92
C GLU A 17 -0.07 14.05 7.72
N VAL A 18 0.87 14.60 6.97
CA VAL A 18 1.48 13.93 5.80
C VAL A 18 2.28 12.69 6.24
N ASN A 19 3.03 12.79 7.32
CA ASN A 19 3.78 11.66 7.87
C ASN A 19 2.86 10.52 8.35
N ASN A 20 1.80 10.86 9.07
CA ASN A 20 0.78 9.90 9.51
C ASN A 20 0.09 9.23 8.31
N ARG A 21 -0.23 9.99 7.25
CA ARG A 21 -0.77 9.43 6.02
C ARG A 21 0.20 8.47 5.33
N ASN A 22 1.48 8.82 5.25
CA ASN A 22 2.51 7.94 4.69
C ASN A 22 2.59 6.60 5.46
N SER A 23 2.68 6.67 6.79
CA SER A 23 2.71 5.48 7.66
C SER A 23 1.44 4.63 7.53
N SER A 24 0.27 5.27 7.43
CA SER A 24 -1.00 4.56 7.21
C SER A 24 -1.04 3.81 5.88
N VAL A 25 -0.58 4.44 4.78
CA VAL A 25 -0.53 3.81 3.46
C VAL A 25 0.43 2.63 3.46
N ASP A 26 1.64 2.80 4.01
CA ASP A 26 2.65 1.74 4.08
C ASP A 26 2.16 0.54 4.92
N ASN A 27 1.54 0.80 6.08
CA ASN A 27 0.99 -0.26 6.93
C ASN A 27 -0.12 -1.03 6.22
N LYS A 28 -1.06 -0.34 5.55
CA LYS A 28 -2.12 -1.00 4.77
C LYS A 28 -1.54 -1.88 3.67
N ASN A 29 -0.57 -1.38 2.90
CA ASN A 29 0.06 -2.13 1.82
C ASN A 29 0.80 -3.37 2.35
N LYS A 30 1.57 -3.24 3.45
CA LYS A 30 2.25 -4.37 4.10
C LYS A 30 1.26 -5.42 4.61
N SER A 31 0.18 -5.00 5.28
CA SER A 31 -0.87 -5.91 5.74
C SER A 31 -1.54 -6.65 4.59
N MET A 32 -1.79 -5.98 3.46
CA MET A 32 -2.38 -6.62 2.27
C MET A 32 -1.45 -7.63 1.61
N ILE A 33 -0.15 -7.34 1.52
CA ILE A 33 0.83 -8.33 1.05
C ILE A 33 0.79 -9.60 1.92
N GLY A 34 0.80 -9.43 3.25
CA GLY A 34 0.69 -10.55 4.18
C GLY A 34 -0.61 -11.34 4.01
N PHE A 35 -1.74 -10.65 3.88
CA PHE A 35 -3.05 -11.27 3.67
C PHE A 35 -3.13 -12.07 2.36
N ILE A 36 -2.62 -11.52 1.25
CA ILE A 36 -2.54 -12.23 -0.02
C ILE A 36 -1.67 -13.48 0.11
N GLY A 37 -0.56 -13.43 0.86
CA GLY A 37 0.28 -14.60 1.12
C GLY A 37 -0.48 -15.75 1.80
N ILE A 38 -1.40 -15.43 2.72
CA ILE A 38 -2.28 -16.43 3.35
C ILE A 38 -3.22 -17.05 2.31
N ILE A 39 -3.87 -16.23 1.47
CA ILE A 39 -4.77 -16.72 0.41
C ILE A 39 -4.04 -17.66 -0.55
N LEU A 40 -2.88 -17.23 -1.06
CA LEU A 40 -2.07 -18.04 -1.99
C LEU A 40 -1.64 -19.37 -1.36
N THR A 41 -1.35 -19.39 -0.06
CA THR A 41 -1.02 -20.63 0.65
C THR A 41 -2.19 -21.61 0.63
N ILE A 42 -3.41 -21.11 0.83
CA ILE A 42 -4.64 -21.93 0.79
C ILE A 42 -4.87 -22.45 -0.64
N GLU A 43 -4.80 -21.59 -1.65
CA GLU A 43 -4.97 -21.94 -3.07
C GLU A 43 -3.96 -23.03 -3.50
N ILE A 44 -2.66 -22.83 -3.25
CA ILE A 44 -1.61 -23.80 -3.60
C ILE A 44 -1.80 -25.16 -2.91
N THR A 45 -2.35 -25.18 -1.69
CA THR A 45 -2.60 -26.43 -0.96
C THR A 45 -3.72 -27.27 -1.59
N ILE A 46 -4.67 -26.63 -2.28
CA ILE A 46 -5.84 -27.29 -2.87
C ILE A 46 -5.54 -27.83 -4.27
N LEU A 47 -4.66 -27.17 -5.02
CA LEU A 47 -4.27 -27.55 -6.38
C LEU A 47 -3.99 -29.06 -6.59
N PRO A 48 -3.18 -29.75 -5.76
CA PRO A 48 -2.91 -31.17 -5.91
C PRO A 48 -4.17 -32.06 -5.83
N GLN A 49 -5.18 -31.65 -5.05
CA GLN A 49 -6.42 -32.41 -4.90
C GLN A 49 -7.25 -32.40 -6.20
N ILE A 50 -7.20 -31.29 -6.94
CA ILE A 50 -7.88 -31.14 -8.23
C ILE A 50 -7.21 -32.00 -9.30
N PHE A 51 -5.87 -32.03 -9.34
CA PHE A 51 -5.13 -32.86 -10.29
C PHE A 51 -5.36 -34.36 -10.04
N ASN A 52 -5.37 -34.80 -8.78
CA ASN A 52 -5.53 -36.21 -8.45
C ASN A 52 -6.94 -36.77 -8.75
N ARG A 53 -7.98 -35.93 -8.76
CA ARG A 53 -9.35 -36.34 -9.13
C ARG A 53 -9.71 -36.12 -10.61
N SER A 54 -8.80 -35.53 -11.40
CA SER A 54 -9.06 -35.21 -12.81
C SER A 54 -9.04 -36.41 -13.77
N SER A 55 -8.79 -37.63 -13.28
CA SER A 55 -8.73 -38.86 -14.07
C SER A 55 -10.09 -39.40 -14.52
N GLU A 56 -11.20 -38.89 -13.97
CA GLU A 56 -12.55 -39.24 -14.42
C GLU A 56 -12.99 -38.38 -15.61
N ILE A 57 -13.36 -39.04 -16.72
CA ILE A 57 -13.72 -38.40 -18.00
C ILE A 57 -14.80 -37.31 -17.85
N LEU A 58 -15.74 -37.48 -16.91
CA LEU A 58 -16.85 -36.54 -16.64
C LEU A 58 -16.38 -35.24 -15.97
N LEU A 59 -15.21 -35.23 -15.33
CA LEU A 59 -14.68 -34.10 -14.56
C LEU A 59 -13.65 -33.27 -15.33
N ILE A 60 -13.15 -33.74 -16.48
CA ILE A 60 -12.04 -33.09 -17.22
C ILE A 60 -12.35 -31.62 -17.56
N ASN A 61 -13.55 -31.30 -18.03
CA ASN A 61 -13.90 -29.92 -18.40
C ASN A 61 -14.05 -29.01 -17.17
N ALA A 62 -14.58 -29.54 -16.07
CA ALA A 62 -14.71 -28.81 -14.81
C ALA A 62 -13.33 -28.57 -14.17
N SER A 63 -12.46 -29.59 -14.15
CA SER A 63 -11.07 -29.47 -13.68
C SER A 63 -10.28 -28.43 -14.48
N ARG A 64 -10.45 -28.38 -15.81
CA ARG A 64 -9.82 -27.35 -16.66
C ARG A 64 -10.30 -25.94 -16.30
N ALA A 65 -11.61 -25.75 -16.11
CA ALA A 65 -12.16 -24.45 -15.72
C ALA A 65 -11.65 -23.98 -14.34
N LEU A 66 -11.58 -24.91 -13.37
CA LEU A 66 -11.03 -24.64 -12.04
C LEU A 66 -9.55 -24.25 -12.10
N ILE A 67 -8.73 -24.97 -12.87
CA ILE A 67 -7.30 -24.64 -13.06
C ILE A 67 -7.14 -23.26 -13.71
N CYS A 68 -7.95 -22.93 -14.71
CA CYS A 68 -7.90 -21.60 -15.34
C CYS A 68 -8.25 -20.48 -14.35
N LEU A 69 -9.28 -20.67 -13.51
CA LEU A 69 -9.67 -19.69 -12.48
C LEU A 69 -8.58 -19.52 -11.42
N GLU A 70 -7.93 -20.61 -11.02
CA GLU A 70 -6.82 -20.59 -10.08
C GLU A 70 -5.63 -19.78 -10.64
N ILE A 71 -5.24 -20.05 -11.88
CA ILE A 71 -4.15 -19.33 -12.55
C ILE A 71 -4.50 -17.84 -12.68
N MET A 72 -5.73 -17.50 -13.06
CA MET A 72 -6.16 -16.11 -13.13
C MET A 72 -6.11 -15.42 -11.76
N SER A 73 -6.54 -16.12 -10.70
CA SER A 73 -6.47 -15.64 -9.32
C SER A 73 -5.03 -15.32 -8.92
N ILE A 74 -4.12 -16.28 -9.10
CA ILE A 74 -2.69 -16.16 -8.79
C ILE A 74 -2.07 -14.98 -9.56
N CYS A 75 -2.36 -14.84 -10.85
CA CYS A 75 -1.87 -13.73 -11.67
C CYS A 75 -2.36 -12.36 -11.13
N CYS A 76 -3.63 -12.26 -10.74
CA CYS A 76 -4.18 -11.03 -10.16
C CYS A 76 -3.50 -10.68 -8.84
N TYR A 77 -3.28 -11.67 -7.97
CA TYR A 77 -2.57 -11.48 -6.70
C TYR A 77 -1.10 -11.10 -6.89
N ALA A 78 -0.40 -11.70 -7.86
CA ALA A 78 0.97 -11.34 -8.18
C ALA A 78 1.08 -9.89 -8.64
N ILE A 79 0.17 -9.43 -9.52
CA ILE A 79 0.12 -8.04 -9.97
C ILE A 79 -0.20 -7.11 -8.78
N SER A 80 -1.15 -7.49 -7.93
CA SER A 80 -1.52 -6.73 -6.73
C SER A 80 -0.33 -6.53 -5.78
N ILE A 81 0.40 -7.61 -5.46
CA ILE A 81 1.63 -7.57 -4.65
C ILE A 81 2.68 -6.66 -5.29
N PHE A 82 2.90 -6.76 -6.60
CA PHE A 82 3.85 -5.91 -7.31
C PHE A 82 3.54 -4.42 -7.10
N TYR A 83 2.29 -4.02 -7.23
CA TYR A 83 1.88 -2.63 -7.00
C TYR A 83 2.01 -2.20 -5.53
N PHE A 84 1.69 -3.08 -4.57
CA PHE A 84 1.88 -2.77 -3.14
C PHE A 84 3.36 -2.63 -2.76
N ILE A 85 4.24 -3.50 -3.27
CA ILE A 85 5.69 -3.37 -3.08
C ILE A 85 6.18 -2.08 -3.75
N SER A 86 5.69 -1.76 -4.95
CA SER A 86 6.09 -0.55 -5.65
C SER A 86 5.69 0.73 -4.94
N ALA A 87 4.55 0.72 -4.26
CA ALA A 87 4.12 1.81 -3.39
C ALA A 87 5.01 1.96 -2.13
N ILE A 88 5.66 0.90 -1.66
CA ILE A 88 6.50 0.96 -0.44
C ILE A 88 7.97 1.28 -0.80
N THR A 89 8.52 0.60 -1.79
CA THR A 89 9.98 0.54 -2.02
C THR A 89 10.48 1.48 -3.11
N PHE A 90 9.66 1.76 -4.13
CA PHE A 90 10.12 2.48 -5.34
C PHE A 90 9.63 3.92 -5.44
N VAL A 91 9.03 4.46 -4.38
CA VAL A 91 8.74 5.90 -4.30
C VAL A 91 9.92 6.60 -3.66
N SER A 92 10.25 7.80 -4.15
CA SER A 92 11.32 8.66 -3.65
C SER A 92 11.35 8.70 -2.12
N THR A 93 12.56 8.74 -1.56
CA THR A 93 12.79 8.81 -0.12
C THR A 93 11.98 9.95 0.48
N PHE A 94 11.02 9.60 1.34
CA PHE A 94 10.27 10.54 2.16
C PHE A 94 11.27 11.48 2.84
N GLN A 95 11.15 12.77 2.60
CA GLN A 95 12.09 13.74 3.15
C GLN A 95 11.77 13.95 4.62
N GLU A 96 12.78 13.77 5.48
CA GLU A 96 12.68 14.25 6.85
C GLU A 96 12.77 15.78 6.83
N ALA A 97 11.92 16.43 7.61
CA ALA A 97 12.05 17.87 7.81
C ALA A 97 13.48 18.23 8.26
N PRO A 98 14.06 19.35 7.79
CA PRO A 98 15.35 19.81 8.28
C PRO A 98 15.30 19.91 9.80
N VAL A 99 16.35 19.37 10.45
CA VAL A 99 16.38 19.02 11.87
C VAL A 99 15.70 20.07 12.75
N MET A 100 14.57 19.70 13.35
CA MET A 100 13.72 20.56 14.16
C MET A 100 14.44 21.17 15.38
N SER A 101 15.52 20.53 15.84
CA SER A 101 16.41 21.08 16.88
C SER A 101 17.15 22.34 16.44
N GLY A 102 17.45 22.48 15.15
CA GLY A 102 17.99 23.71 14.57
C GLY A 102 16.96 24.84 14.59
N ILE A 103 15.68 24.54 14.35
CA ILE A 103 14.59 25.54 14.35
C ILE A 103 14.31 26.04 15.77
N ILE A 104 14.25 25.13 16.76
CA ILE A 104 14.01 25.48 18.17
C ILE A 104 15.21 26.24 18.76
N SER A 105 16.45 25.80 18.50
CA SER A 105 17.66 26.48 19.00
C SER A 105 17.94 27.84 18.34
N SER A 106 17.46 28.07 17.11
CA SER A 106 17.57 29.37 16.44
C SER A 106 16.64 30.42 17.05
N ILE A 107 15.45 30.00 17.52
CA ILE A 107 14.49 30.87 18.20
C ILE A 107 15.05 31.34 19.56
N GLU A 108 15.85 30.50 20.23
CA GLU A 108 16.47 30.85 21.52
C GLU A 108 17.65 31.83 21.41
N ASN A 109 18.30 31.96 20.24
CA ASN A 109 19.56 32.68 20.09
C ASN A 109 19.47 34.13 19.55
N LYS A 110 18.27 34.69 19.31
CA LYS A 110 18.06 36.09 18.88
C LYS A 110 18.85 36.58 17.64
N ASP A 111 19.47 35.69 16.86
CA ASP A 111 19.85 36.00 15.48
C ASP A 111 18.57 36.31 14.71
N ASP A 112 18.62 37.29 13.79
CA ASP A 112 17.50 37.90 13.06
C ASP A 112 16.33 36.93 12.81
N ALA A 113 15.46 36.81 13.83
CA ALA A 113 14.65 35.61 14.03
C ALA A 113 13.67 35.43 12.88
N ASP A 114 13.29 36.54 12.29
CA ASP A 114 12.37 36.65 11.16
C ASP A 114 12.94 36.05 9.87
N LEU A 115 14.25 36.20 9.64
CA LEU A 115 14.90 35.73 8.42
C LEU A 115 15.14 34.21 8.49
N ILE A 116 15.47 33.71 9.69
CA ILE A 116 15.65 32.28 9.96
C ILE A 116 14.30 31.55 9.97
N ILE A 117 13.29 32.11 10.64
CA ILE A 117 11.92 31.57 10.65
C ILE A 117 11.36 31.53 9.23
N ASN A 118 11.48 32.59 8.43
CA ASN A 118 10.97 32.60 7.06
C ASN A 118 11.68 31.56 6.17
N LYS A 119 13.01 31.47 6.24
CA LYS A 119 13.77 30.48 5.45
C LYS A 119 13.40 29.04 5.82
N ASN A 120 13.20 28.77 7.10
CA ASN A 120 12.84 27.45 7.61
C ASN A 120 11.37 27.09 7.33
N ILE A 121 10.43 28.05 7.43
CA ILE A 121 9.02 27.85 7.05
C ILE A 121 8.92 27.53 5.56
N VAL A 122 9.63 28.26 4.70
CA VAL A 122 9.65 27.98 3.25
C VAL A 122 10.24 26.60 2.96
N SER A 123 11.31 26.21 3.66
CA SER A 123 11.89 24.87 3.52
C SER A 123 10.95 23.76 4.01
N LEU A 124 10.23 24.00 5.12
CA LEU A 124 9.27 23.05 5.67
C LEU A 124 8.05 22.90 4.74
N GLN A 125 7.54 24.01 4.21
CA GLN A 125 6.45 23.99 3.23
C GLN A 125 6.83 23.17 2.01
N LYS A 126 8.02 23.41 1.44
CA LYS A 126 8.51 22.63 0.29
C LYS A 126 8.61 21.14 0.62
N CYS A 127 9.12 20.80 1.80
CA CYS A 127 9.19 19.40 2.27
C CYS A 127 7.79 18.78 2.39
N ILE A 128 6.80 19.51 2.89
CA ILE A 128 5.40 19.05 2.98
C ILE A 128 4.82 18.81 1.59
N GLU A 129 5.04 19.73 0.64
CA GLU A 129 4.57 19.61 -0.74
C GLU A 129 5.20 18.39 -1.45
N ASP A 130 6.53 18.26 -1.40
CA ASP A 130 7.26 17.11 -1.98
C ASP A 130 6.77 15.77 -1.37
N ASN A 131 6.60 15.73 -0.04
CA ASN A 131 6.11 14.53 0.66
C ASN A 131 4.64 14.25 0.37
N HIS A 132 3.82 15.27 0.13
CA HIS A 132 2.43 15.09 -0.25
C HIS A 132 2.32 14.40 -1.62
N GLU A 133 3.10 14.86 -2.60
CA GLU A 133 3.15 14.25 -3.94
C GLU A 133 3.61 12.78 -3.87
N ILE A 134 4.63 12.50 -3.03
CA ILE A 134 5.08 11.13 -2.73
C ILE A 134 3.94 10.26 -2.21
N VAL A 135 3.22 10.74 -1.19
CA VAL A 135 2.09 10.00 -0.59
C VAL A 135 0.97 9.80 -1.60
N GLU A 136 0.73 10.78 -2.50
CA GLU A 136 -0.27 10.65 -3.55
C GLU A 136 0.12 9.59 -4.59
N ASP A 137 1.38 9.53 -5.04
CA ASP A 137 1.88 8.49 -5.93
C ASP A 137 1.77 7.09 -5.31
N LYS A 138 2.19 6.95 -4.04
CA LYS A 138 1.99 5.71 -3.26
C LYS A 138 0.53 5.30 -3.24
N THR A 139 -0.37 6.26 -3.01
CA THR A 139 -1.81 6.01 -2.94
C THR A 139 -2.37 5.58 -4.31
N LYS A 140 -1.91 6.17 -5.41
CA LYS A 140 -2.31 5.78 -6.78
C LYS A 140 -1.91 4.34 -7.07
N LYS A 141 -0.65 3.97 -6.78
CA LYS A 141 -0.16 2.59 -6.92
C LYS A 141 -0.95 1.62 -6.04
N ALA A 142 -1.20 1.98 -4.79
CA ALA A 142 -1.99 1.17 -3.87
C ALA A 142 -3.40 0.92 -4.40
N LYS A 143 -4.09 1.94 -4.95
CA LYS A 143 -5.41 1.79 -5.56
C LYS A 143 -5.40 0.75 -6.70
N ILE A 144 -4.39 0.79 -7.57
CA ILE A 144 -4.25 -0.22 -8.63
C ILE A 144 -4.04 -1.61 -8.02
N GLY A 145 -3.19 -1.73 -7.00
CA GLY A 145 -3.01 -2.98 -6.26
C GLY A 145 -4.31 -3.53 -5.68
N PHE A 146 -5.15 -2.66 -5.08
CA PHE A 146 -6.46 -3.04 -4.55
C PHE A 146 -7.45 -3.49 -5.62
N GLU A 147 -7.42 -2.87 -6.81
CA GLU A 147 -8.27 -3.29 -7.93
C GLU A 147 -7.93 -4.70 -8.40
N PHE A 148 -6.64 -5.04 -8.56
CA PHE A 148 -6.22 -6.39 -8.90
C PHE A 148 -6.51 -7.40 -7.76
N PHE A 149 -6.34 -6.99 -6.50
CA PHE A 149 -6.73 -7.81 -5.35
C PHE A 149 -8.22 -8.16 -5.40
N LYS A 150 -9.08 -7.19 -5.71
CA LYS A 150 -10.53 -7.40 -5.85
C LYS A 150 -10.84 -8.43 -6.95
N TYR A 151 -10.20 -8.34 -8.12
CA TYR A 151 -10.39 -9.32 -9.19
C TYR A 151 -9.89 -10.71 -8.81
N GLY A 152 -8.73 -10.79 -8.14
CA GLY A 152 -8.22 -12.04 -7.58
C GLY A 152 -9.22 -12.68 -6.61
N LEU A 153 -9.73 -11.89 -5.66
CA LEU A 153 -10.70 -12.36 -4.66
C LEU A 153 -11.99 -12.90 -5.30
N ILE A 154 -12.53 -12.20 -6.30
CA ILE A 154 -13.69 -12.68 -7.04
C ILE A 154 -13.38 -14.01 -7.73
N SER A 155 -12.20 -14.14 -8.34
CA SER A 155 -11.76 -15.39 -8.97
C SER A 155 -11.63 -16.52 -7.95
N THR A 156 -10.96 -16.30 -6.82
CA THR A 156 -10.82 -17.25 -5.72
C THR A 156 -12.18 -17.73 -5.21
N VAL A 157 -13.10 -16.81 -4.92
CA VAL A 157 -14.45 -17.15 -4.43
C VAL A 157 -15.21 -17.98 -5.46
N THR A 158 -15.13 -17.59 -6.74
CA THR A 158 -15.77 -18.33 -7.84
C THR A 158 -15.19 -19.74 -7.95
N PHE A 159 -13.86 -19.86 -7.83
CA PHE A 159 -13.16 -21.15 -7.80
C PHE A 159 -13.69 -22.03 -6.67
N PHE A 160 -13.76 -21.52 -5.43
CA PHE A 160 -14.25 -22.31 -4.29
C PHE A 160 -15.70 -22.77 -4.47
N ILE A 161 -16.58 -21.89 -4.98
CA ILE A 161 -17.98 -22.25 -5.26
C ILE A 161 -18.04 -23.39 -6.28
N LEU A 162 -17.30 -23.28 -7.38
CA LEU A 162 -17.28 -24.32 -8.42
C LEU A 162 -16.64 -25.61 -7.93
N LEU A 163 -15.60 -25.52 -7.11
CA LEU A 163 -14.93 -26.66 -6.49
C LEU A 163 -15.92 -27.46 -5.64
N LEU A 164 -16.69 -26.79 -4.79
CA LEU A 164 -17.72 -27.42 -3.95
C LEU A 164 -18.80 -28.07 -4.81
N LEU A 165 -19.32 -27.37 -5.83
CA LEU A 165 -20.35 -27.93 -6.72
C LEU A 165 -19.87 -29.17 -7.50
N THR A 166 -18.57 -29.22 -7.80
CA THR A 166 -17.95 -30.27 -8.62
C THR A 166 -17.57 -31.51 -7.81
N PHE A 167 -17.06 -31.34 -6.59
CA PHE A 167 -16.48 -32.44 -5.79
C PHE A 167 -17.25 -32.81 -4.52
N TRP A 168 -18.31 -32.08 -4.15
CA TRP A 168 -19.20 -32.41 -3.02
C TRP A 168 -20.41 -33.27 -3.44
N ARG A 169 -20.52 -33.65 -4.72
CA ARG A 169 -21.43 -34.72 -5.17
C ARG A 169 -20.71 -36.07 -5.15
#